data_AF-A0A7S1R5K1-F1
#
_entry.id   AF-A0A7S1R5K1-F1
#
_cell.length_a   1.000
_cell.length_b   1.000
_cell.length_c   1.000
_cell.angle_alpha   90.00
_cell.angle_beta   90.00
_cell.angle_gamma   90.00
#
_symmetry.space_group_name_H-M   'P 1'
#
loop_
_entity.id
_entity.type
_entity.pdbx_description
1 polymer ?
#
loop_
_entity_poly.entity_id
_entity_poly.type
_entity_poly.pdbx_seq_one_letter_code
_entity_poly.pdbx_strand_id
1 'polypeptide(L)'
;ASAGGRLATAAANVSACGAALNASRDGQLAPLEAAAEAGRSGHATCRTAEAELKVAMDTEYQAFHAYWSSLSLPACAGSFPQGTWDLSWACLSQLDSWTTGKHANASARHDVWLGTIHARGNKTVECNGEQQAFEAAVCAWIASFETACDAYSACYASATAAHAAAVVDAQDVESTKKADYASAERVQCHLRVMSATEADEKQRLLAECLTAQAPNTSHLSLSYPAAPEEQVCGARSAQRPCEPAWVKAAYVSEPWHVEAPAQECTPCVGTVEAPTAA
;
A
#
# COMPACT_ATOMS: atom_id res chain seq x y z
N ALA A 1 19.08 -6.51 38.46
CA ALA A 1 18.77 -7.64 37.54
C ALA A 1 20.04 -8.48 37.36
N SER A 2 19.93 -9.81 37.36
CA SER A 2 21.06 -10.70 37.03
C SER A 2 21.46 -10.52 35.56
N ALA A 3 22.68 -10.90 35.19
CA ALA A 3 23.16 -10.83 33.80
C ALA A 3 22.25 -11.63 32.84
N GLY A 4 21.82 -12.84 33.25
CA GLY A 4 20.83 -13.62 32.50
C GLY A 4 19.47 -12.92 32.35
N GLY A 5 19.03 -12.15 33.36
CA GLY A 5 17.83 -11.34 33.26
C GLY A 5 17.95 -10.20 32.24
N ARG A 6 19.09 -9.50 32.21
CA ARG A 6 19.35 -8.45 31.20
C ARG A 6 19.36 -9.01 29.78
N LEU A 7 19.99 -10.17 29.60
CA LEU A 7 20.06 -10.85 28.31
C LEU A 7 18.67 -11.26 27.81
N ALA A 8 17.84 -11.85 28.67
CA ALA A 8 16.46 -12.20 28.34
C ALA A 8 15.63 -10.97 27.94
N THR A 9 15.78 -9.85 28.66
CA THR A 9 15.12 -8.58 28.31
C THR A 9 15.58 -8.06 26.94
N ALA A 10 16.88 -8.11 26.65
CA ALA A 10 17.40 -7.63 25.37
C ALA A 10 16.87 -8.47 24.20
N ALA A 11 16.77 -9.80 24.35
CA ALA A 11 16.18 -10.67 23.33
C ALA A 11 14.67 -10.40 23.15
N ALA A 12 13.94 -10.16 24.25
CA ALA A 12 12.53 -9.81 24.19
C ALA A 12 12.29 -8.48 23.46
N ASN A 13 13.20 -7.51 23.57
CA ASN A 13 13.09 -6.23 22.86
C ASN A 13 13.20 -6.40 21.33
N VAL A 14 14.05 -7.32 20.85
CA VAL A 14 14.12 -7.62 19.40
C VAL A 14 12.80 -8.20 18.91
N SER A 15 12.23 -9.16 19.66
CA SER A 15 10.91 -9.75 19.35
C SER A 15 9.80 -8.70 19.37
N ALA A 16 9.86 -7.72 20.29
CA ALA A 16 8.88 -6.66 20.40
C ALA A 16 8.84 -5.76 19.15
N CYS A 17 9.97 -5.54 18.48
CA CYS A 17 10.00 -4.79 17.21
C CYS A 17 9.14 -5.49 16.13
N GLY A 18 9.29 -6.82 15.99
CA GLY A 18 8.49 -7.59 15.03
C GLY A 18 7.00 -7.63 15.40
N ALA A 19 6.68 -7.73 16.69
CA ALA A 19 5.31 -7.64 17.16
C ALA A 19 4.68 -6.27 16.88
N ALA A 20 5.44 -5.19 17.03
CA ALA A 20 4.98 -3.83 16.71
C ALA A 20 4.71 -3.67 15.20
N LEU A 21 5.57 -4.20 14.33
CA LEU A 21 5.32 -4.20 12.89
C LEU A 21 4.01 -4.92 12.53
N ASN A 22 3.78 -6.11 13.11
CA ASN A 22 2.54 -6.86 12.88
C ASN A 22 1.31 -6.11 13.41
N ALA A 23 1.41 -5.46 14.57
CA ALA A 23 0.34 -4.61 15.08
C ALA A 23 0.05 -3.42 14.15
N SER A 24 1.08 -2.79 13.57
CA SER A 24 0.89 -1.74 12.55
C SER A 24 0.22 -2.27 11.28
N ARG A 25 0.56 -3.49 10.84
CA ARG A 25 -0.07 -4.16 9.70
C ARG A 25 -1.56 -4.36 9.95
N ASP A 26 -1.92 -4.99 11.07
CA ASP A 26 -3.30 -5.33 11.39
C ASP A 26 -4.15 -4.10 11.73
N GLY A 27 -3.55 -3.09 12.37
CA GLY A 27 -4.24 -1.92 12.88
C GLY A 27 -4.35 -0.78 11.87
N GLN A 28 -3.22 -0.28 11.36
CA GLN A 28 -3.18 0.93 10.53
C GLN A 28 -3.16 0.62 9.03
N LEU A 29 -2.38 -0.39 8.62
CA LEU A 29 -2.18 -0.66 7.19
C LEU A 29 -3.35 -1.40 6.55
N ALA A 30 -3.90 -2.42 7.22
CA ALA A 30 -5.01 -3.20 6.68
C ALA A 30 -6.25 -2.35 6.34
N PRO A 31 -6.69 -1.38 7.18
CA PRO A 31 -7.78 -0.48 6.79
C PRO A 31 -7.46 0.43 5.60
N LEU A 32 -6.21 0.90 5.48
CA LEU A 32 -5.78 1.74 4.36
C LEU A 32 -5.71 0.94 3.04
N GLU A 33 -5.22 -0.30 3.10
CA GLU A 33 -5.21 -1.22 1.97
C GLU A 33 -6.64 -1.52 1.51
N ALA A 34 -7.55 -1.82 2.45
CA ALA A 34 -8.95 -2.03 2.16
C ALA A 34 -9.62 -0.79 1.55
N ALA A 35 -9.27 0.41 2.01
CA ALA A 35 -9.77 1.66 1.43
C ALA A 35 -9.25 1.88 0.00
N ALA A 36 -7.99 1.54 -0.28
CA ALA A 36 -7.42 1.59 -1.62
C ALA A 36 -8.13 0.62 -2.58
N GLU A 37 -8.39 -0.62 -2.15
CA GLU A 37 -9.10 -1.61 -2.97
C GLU A 37 -10.58 -1.24 -3.19
N ALA A 38 -11.23 -0.69 -2.16
CA ALA A 38 -12.58 -0.15 -2.30
C ALA A 38 -12.62 1.03 -3.27
N GLY A 39 -11.64 1.93 -3.21
CA GLY A 39 -11.47 3.03 -4.17
C GLY A 39 -11.27 2.53 -5.60
N ARG A 40 -10.43 1.50 -5.78
CA ARG A 40 -10.22 0.85 -7.09
C ARG A 40 -11.52 0.31 -7.67
N SER A 41 -12.26 -0.45 -6.85
CA SER A 41 -13.52 -1.08 -7.24
C SER A 41 -14.60 -0.04 -7.56
N GLY A 42 -14.69 1.01 -6.74
CA GLY A 42 -15.60 2.15 -6.97
C GLY A 42 -15.32 2.82 -8.31
N HIS A 43 -14.07 3.26 -8.50
CA HIS A 43 -13.65 3.90 -9.75
C HIS A 43 -13.91 3.03 -10.98
N ALA A 44 -13.57 1.74 -10.94
CA ALA A 44 -13.81 0.81 -12.05
C ALA A 44 -15.32 0.65 -12.36
N THR A 45 -16.16 0.60 -11.32
CA THR A 45 -17.62 0.57 -11.47
C THR A 45 -18.12 1.86 -12.14
N CYS A 46 -17.62 3.02 -11.70
CA CYS A 46 -17.97 4.30 -12.28
C CYS A 46 -17.58 4.38 -13.76
N ARG A 47 -16.35 3.98 -14.12
CA ARG A 47 -15.88 3.99 -15.51
C ARG A 47 -16.63 3.02 -16.41
N THR A 48 -17.06 1.88 -15.87
CA THR A 48 -17.94 0.95 -16.60
C THR A 48 -19.27 1.63 -16.97
N ALA A 49 -19.89 2.34 -16.03
CA ALA A 49 -21.10 3.11 -16.31
C ALA A 49 -20.85 4.28 -17.28
N GLU A 50 -19.70 4.95 -17.20
CA GLU A 50 -19.31 5.99 -18.17
C GLU A 50 -19.15 5.42 -19.58
N ALA A 51 -18.54 4.23 -19.71
CA ALA A 51 -18.39 3.52 -20.98
C ALA A 51 -19.74 3.17 -21.61
N GLU A 52 -20.70 2.71 -20.80
CA GLU A 52 -22.08 2.47 -21.27
C GLU A 52 -22.75 3.76 -21.77
N LEU A 53 -22.57 4.88 -21.06
CA LEU A 53 -23.08 6.19 -21.49
C LEU A 53 -22.44 6.65 -22.80
N LYS A 54 -21.15 6.35 -23.01
CA LYS A 54 -20.47 6.63 -24.27
C LYS A 54 -21.06 5.83 -25.43
N VAL A 55 -21.32 4.53 -25.25
CA VAL A 55 -21.98 3.71 -26.27
C VAL A 55 -23.39 4.23 -26.59
N ALA A 56 -24.16 4.63 -25.56
CA ALA A 56 -25.48 5.25 -25.76
C ALA A 56 -25.38 6.57 -26.53
N MET A 57 -24.42 7.43 -26.18
CA MET A 57 -24.16 8.69 -26.88
C MET A 57 -23.85 8.49 -28.36
N ASP A 58 -23.00 7.51 -28.70
CA ASP A 58 -22.67 7.19 -30.09
C ASP A 58 -23.88 6.63 -30.84
N THR A 59 -24.71 5.83 -30.18
CA THR A 59 -25.94 5.27 -30.76
C THR A 59 -26.93 6.37 -31.13
N GLU A 60 -27.16 7.32 -30.23
CA GLU A 60 -28.06 8.45 -30.48
C GLU A 60 -27.49 9.41 -31.55
N TYR A 61 -26.17 9.60 -31.58
CA TYR A 61 -25.51 10.34 -32.65
C TYR A 61 -25.77 9.69 -34.02
N GLN A 62 -25.59 8.37 -34.13
CA GLN A 62 -25.84 7.64 -35.39
C GLN A 62 -27.31 7.71 -35.80
N ALA A 63 -28.24 7.62 -34.85
CA ALA A 63 -29.67 7.74 -35.12
C ALA A 63 -30.05 9.15 -35.63
N PHE A 64 -29.50 10.20 -35.02
CA PHE A 64 -29.66 11.58 -35.48
C PHE A 64 -29.05 11.80 -36.86
N HIS A 65 -27.80 11.35 -37.05
CA HIS A 65 -27.08 11.48 -38.31
C HIS A 65 -27.81 10.77 -39.46
N ALA A 66 -28.25 9.52 -39.26
CA ALA A 66 -29.01 8.77 -40.27
C ALA A 66 -30.32 9.47 -40.64
N TYR A 67 -31.05 10.01 -39.66
CA TYR A 67 -32.25 10.79 -39.92
C TYR A 67 -31.94 12.04 -40.76
N TRP A 68 -30.92 12.80 -40.37
CA TRP A 68 -30.49 14.01 -41.06
C TRP A 68 -30.06 13.72 -42.51
N SER A 69 -29.27 12.67 -42.74
CA SER A 69 -28.85 12.26 -44.09
C SER A 69 -30.00 11.74 -44.95
N SER A 70 -31.11 11.29 -44.35
CA SER A 70 -32.29 10.80 -45.08
C SER A 70 -33.23 11.91 -45.56
N LEU A 71 -32.98 13.17 -45.18
CA LEU A 71 -33.87 14.29 -45.52
C LEU A 71 -33.87 14.57 -47.03
N SER A 72 -35.06 14.48 -47.63
CA SER A 72 -35.30 14.83 -49.03
C SER A 72 -36.42 15.84 -49.15
N LEU A 73 -36.20 16.91 -49.92
CA LEU A 73 -37.20 17.94 -50.17
C LEU A 73 -38.43 17.37 -50.91
N PRO A 74 -39.62 17.97 -50.72
CA PRO A 74 -40.80 17.67 -51.53
C PRO A 74 -40.51 17.81 -53.04
N ALA A 75 -41.09 16.94 -53.86
CA ALA A 75 -40.84 16.91 -55.30
C ALA A 75 -41.11 18.26 -56.00
N CYS A 76 -42.11 19.01 -55.52
CA CYS A 76 -42.43 20.33 -56.07
C CYS A 76 -41.30 21.36 -55.89
N ALA A 77 -40.41 21.17 -54.91
CA ALA A 77 -39.27 22.07 -54.67
C ALA A 77 -38.21 21.98 -55.78
N GLY A 78 -38.03 20.79 -56.38
CA GLY A 78 -37.07 20.59 -57.48
C GLY A 78 -37.49 21.26 -58.78
N SER A 79 -38.78 21.58 -58.94
CA SER A 79 -39.35 22.25 -60.12
C SER A 79 -40.48 23.19 -59.71
N PHE A 80 -40.13 24.21 -58.93
CA PHE A 80 -41.11 25.14 -58.35
C PHE A 80 -42.00 25.76 -59.45
N PRO A 81 -43.33 25.62 -59.39
CA PRO A 81 -44.24 26.03 -60.46
C PRO A 81 -44.42 27.55 -60.47
N GLN A 82 -43.58 28.27 -61.21
CA GLN A 82 -43.67 29.72 -61.36
C GLN A 82 -44.78 30.15 -62.32
N GLY A 83 -45.46 31.27 -62.02
CA GLY A 83 -46.47 31.87 -62.90
C GLY A 83 -47.90 31.29 -62.77
N THR A 84 -48.10 30.27 -61.96
CA THR A 84 -49.41 29.64 -61.68
C THR A 84 -49.73 29.73 -60.19
N TRP A 85 -50.47 30.75 -59.77
CA TRP A 85 -50.73 31.07 -58.36
C TRP A 85 -51.12 29.84 -57.52
N ASP A 86 -52.12 29.07 -57.96
CA ASP A 86 -52.63 27.92 -57.19
C ASP A 86 -51.58 26.82 -57.00
N LEU A 87 -50.78 26.51 -58.03
CA LEU A 87 -49.73 25.50 -57.95
C LEU A 87 -48.53 26.01 -57.14
N SER A 88 -48.19 27.29 -57.25
CA SER A 88 -47.15 27.91 -56.43
C SER A 88 -47.54 27.87 -54.96
N TRP A 89 -48.79 28.26 -54.64
CA TRP A 89 -49.33 28.26 -53.29
C TRP A 89 -49.35 26.83 -52.70
N ALA A 90 -49.84 25.85 -53.45
CA ALA A 90 -49.85 24.45 -53.00
C ALA A 90 -48.44 23.91 -52.72
N CYS A 91 -47.44 24.26 -53.54
CA CYS A 91 -46.06 23.85 -53.28
C CYS A 91 -45.48 24.52 -52.03
N LEU A 92 -45.73 25.83 -51.84
CA LEU A 92 -45.30 26.54 -50.63
C LEU A 92 -45.92 25.94 -49.36
N SER A 93 -47.21 25.57 -49.38
CA SER A 93 -47.85 24.89 -48.24
C SER A 93 -47.24 23.51 -47.96
N GLN A 94 -46.85 22.75 -48.99
CA GLN A 94 -46.15 21.47 -48.81
C GLN A 94 -44.76 21.65 -48.23
N LEU A 95 -44.02 22.66 -48.70
CA LEU A 95 -42.68 22.99 -48.19
C LEU A 95 -42.73 23.45 -46.73
N ASP A 96 -43.71 24.27 -46.37
CA ASP A 96 -43.93 24.72 -44.99
C ASP A 96 -44.23 23.54 -44.04
N SER A 97 -45.19 22.69 -44.43
CA SER A 97 -45.53 21.48 -43.66
C SER A 97 -44.36 20.52 -43.53
N TRP A 98 -43.63 20.28 -44.64
CA TRP A 98 -42.45 19.42 -44.65
C TRP A 98 -41.35 19.99 -43.74
N THR A 99 -41.02 21.28 -43.87
CA THR A 99 -39.95 21.91 -43.11
C THR A 99 -40.28 21.89 -41.62
N THR A 100 -41.51 22.26 -41.24
CA THR A 100 -41.97 22.25 -39.85
C THR A 100 -41.89 20.86 -39.23
N GLY A 101 -42.39 19.83 -39.93
CA GLY A 101 -42.34 18.46 -39.43
C GLY A 101 -40.93 17.89 -39.34
N LYS A 102 -40.09 18.14 -40.36
CA LYS A 102 -38.72 17.63 -40.38
C LYS A 102 -37.84 18.33 -39.36
N HIS A 103 -37.99 19.64 -39.19
CA HIS A 103 -37.32 20.41 -38.15
C HIS A 103 -37.68 19.90 -36.77
N ALA A 104 -38.97 19.75 -36.44
CA ALA A 104 -39.40 19.27 -35.13
C ALA A 104 -38.79 17.89 -34.78
N ASN A 105 -38.74 16.96 -35.73
CA ASN A 105 -38.13 15.64 -35.51
C ASN A 105 -36.58 15.72 -35.42
N ALA A 106 -35.93 16.56 -36.23
CA ALA A 106 -34.50 16.81 -36.13
C ALA A 106 -34.13 17.37 -34.76
N SER A 107 -34.86 18.39 -34.28
CA SER A 107 -34.67 19.01 -32.97
C SER A 107 -34.85 17.99 -31.85
N ALA A 108 -35.92 17.20 -31.87
CA ALA A 108 -36.16 16.19 -30.85
C ALA A 108 -35.02 15.17 -30.74
N ARG A 109 -34.48 14.69 -31.87
CA ARG A 109 -33.34 13.76 -31.89
C ARG A 109 -32.04 14.41 -31.43
N HIS A 110 -31.79 15.63 -31.87
CA HIS A 110 -30.63 16.41 -31.45
C HIS A 110 -30.65 16.64 -29.92
N ASP A 111 -31.81 16.99 -29.35
CA ASP A 111 -31.96 17.21 -27.91
C ASP A 111 -31.72 15.92 -27.10
N VAL A 112 -32.16 14.76 -27.61
CA VAL A 112 -31.85 13.45 -27.00
C VAL A 112 -30.34 13.19 -27.01
N TRP A 113 -29.67 13.39 -28.14
CA TRP A 113 -28.22 13.24 -28.24
C TRP A 113 -27.47 14.21 -27.30
N LEU A 114 -27.87 15.48 -27.24
CA LEU A 114 -27.30 16.44 -26.28
C LEU A 114 -27.49 15.99 -24.83
N GLY A 115 -28.64 15.38 -24.50
CA GLY A 115 -28.89 14.77 -23.20
C GLY A 115 -27.84 13.71 -22.84
N THR A 116 -27.48 12.84 -23.79
CA THR A 116 -26.45 11.82 -23.58
C THR A 116 -25.05 12.41 -23.40
N ILE A 117 -24.72 13.49 -24.11
CA ILE A 117 -23.45 14.22 -23.91
C ILE A 117 -23.35 14.75 -22.49
N HIS A 118 -24.41 15.40 -21.98
CA HIS A 118 -24.42 15.91 -20.61
C HIS A 118 -24.35 14.78 -19.58
N ALA A 119 -25.09 13.69 -19.78
CA ALA A 119 -25.06 12.53 -18.89
C ALA A 119 -23.65 11.93 -18.79
N ARG A 120 -23.00 11.69 -19.95
CA ARG A 120 -21.62 11.22 -19.99
C ARG A 120 -20.67 12.21 -19.34
N GLY A 121 -20.76 13.50 -19.67
CA GLY A 121 -19.87 14.53 -19.12
C GLY A 121 -19.96 14.65 -17.59
N ASN A 122 -21.16 14.57 -17.03
CA ASN A 122 -21.36 14.52 -15.58
C ASN A 122 -20.71 13.27 -14.97
N LYS A 123 -20.86 12.12 -15.64
CA LYS A 123 -20.25 10.87 -15.20
C LYS A 123 -18.72 10.90 -15.26
N THR A 124 -18.14 11.49 -16.30
CA THR A 124 -16.69 11.71 -16.41
C THR A 124 -16.16 12.50 -15.22
N VAL A 125 -16.84 13.58 -14.81
CA VAL A 125 -16.43 14.39 -13.64
C VAL A 125 -16.50 13.57 -12.35
N GLU A 126 -17.56 12.80 -12.16
CA GLU A 126 -17.72 11.89 -11.02
C GLU A 126 -16.59 10.86 -10.97
N CYS A 127 -16.35 10.13 -12.07
CA CYS A 127 -15.32 9.08 -12.12
C CYS A 127 -13.91 9.65 -12.00
N ASN A 128 -13.64 10.85 -12.51
CA ASN A 128 -12.36 11.55 -12.27
C ASN A 128 -12.15 11.85 -10.78
N GLY A 129 -13.22 12.23 -10.06
CA GLY A 129 -13.16 12.41 -8.60
C GLY A 129 -12.88 11.09 -7.86
N GLU A 130 -13.52 10.00 -8.28
CA GLU A 130 -13.24 8.67 -7.71
C GLU A 130 -11.83 8.18 -8.04
N GLN A 131 -11.30 8.50 -9.22
CA GLN A 131 -9.92 8.20 -9.60
C GLN A 131 -8.94 8.88 -8.64
N GLN A 132 -9.14 10.17 -8.36
CA GLN A 132 -8.29 10.92 -7.42
C GLN A 132 -8.38 10.34 -6.00
N ALA A 133 -9.59 9.96 -5.56
CA ALA A 133 -9.78 9.35 -4.25
C ALA A 133 -9.07 7.98 -4.15
N PHE A 134 -9.13 7.16 -5.21
CA PHE A 134 -8.43 5.90 -5.31
C PHE A 134 -6.90 6.08 -5.28
N GLU A 135 -6.36 6.95 -6.15
CA GLU A 135 -4.93 7.26 -6.20
C GLU A 135 -4.42 7.76 -4.84
N ALA A 136 -5.16 8.67 -4.20
CA ALA A 136 -4.82 9.19 -2.87
C ALA A 136 -4.85 8.10 -1.79
N ALA A 137 -5.81 7.17 -1.83
CA ALA A 137 -5.89 6.06 -0.88
C ALA A 137 -4.69 5.11 -1.02
N VAL A 138 -4.27 4.80 -2.26
CA VAL A 138 -3.06 4.01 -2.51
C VAL A 138 -1.83 4.75 -1.98
N CYS A 139 -1.69 6.05 -2.25
CA CYS A 139 -0.58 6.85 -1.73
C CYS A 139 -0.54 6.86 -0.19
N ALA A 140 -1.69 7.00 0.47
CA ALA A 140 -1.78 7.00 1.93
C ALA A 140 -1.38 5.65 2.53
N TRP A 141 -1.80 4.54 1.90
CA TRP A 141 -1.40 3.19 2.27
C TRP A 141 0.12 3.00 2.14
N ILE A 142 0.70 3.34 0.99
CA ILE A 142 2.15 3.20 0.74
C ILE A 142 2.95 4.03 1.74
N ALA A 143 2.60 5.31 1.94
CA ALA A 143 3.31 6.18 2.88
C ALA A 143 3.25 5.67 4.32
N SER A 144 2.09 5.14 4.75
CA SER A 144 1.94 4.54 6.07
C SER A 144 2.76 3.25 6.19
N PHE A 145 2.82 2.45 5.13
CA PHE A 145 3.58 1.20 5.12
C PHE A 145 5.08 1.48 5.19
N GLU A 146 5.58 2.46 4.42
CA GLU A 146 6.96 2.91 4.51
C GLU A 146 7.32 3.41 5.91
N THR A 147 6.45 4.22 6.51
CA THR A 147 6.63 4.70 7.90
C THR A 147 6.74 3.55 8.90
N ALA A 148 5.87 2.54 8.78
CA ALA A 148 5.91 1.36 9.64
C ALA A 148 7.19 0.54 9.44
N CYS A 149 7.65 0.42 8.18
CA CYS A 149 8.89 -0.26 7.85
C CYS A 149 10.13 0.45 8.38
N ASP A 150 10.20 1.78 8.26
CA ASP A 150 11.33 2.55 8.75
C ASP A 150 11.40 2.51 10.29
N ALA A 151 10.24 2.61 10.96
CA ALA A 151 10.15 2.45 12.41
C ALA A 151 10.59 1.04 12.87
N TYR A 152 10.16 -0.01 12.15
CA TYR A 152 10.59 -1.38 12.42
C TYR A 152 12.10 -1.54 12.23
N SER A 153 12.65 -1.07 11.11
CA SER A 153 14.07 -1.20 10.78
C SER A 153 14.94 -0.51 11.83
N ALA A 154 14.55 0.70 12.26
CA ALA A 154 15.25 1.43 13.32
C ALA A 154 15.17 0.71 14.68
N CYS A 155 13.99 0.20 15.05
CA CYS A 155 13.80 -0.58 16.27
C CYS A 155 14.68 -1.83 16.26
N TYR A 156 14.61 -2.61 15.18
CA TYR A 156 15.30 -3.88 15.06
C TYR A 156 16.83 -3.71 15.07
N ALA A 157 17.36 -2.72 14.35
CA ALA A 157 18.78 -2.39 14.38
C ALA A 157 19.26 -2.01 15.79
N SER A 158 18.51 -1.16 16.50
CA SER A 158 18.85 -0.73 17.86
C SER A 158 18.76 -1.88 18.87
N ALA A 159 17.67 -2.66 18.83
CA ALA A 159 17.44 -3.78 19.73
C ALA A 159 18.48 -4.90 19.52
N THR A 160 18.86 -5.18 18.28
CA THR A 160 19.88 -6.19 17.96
C THR A 160 21.25 -5.76 18.45
N ALA A 161 21.61 -4.47 18.32
CA ALA A 161 22.85 -3.94 18.88
C ALA A 161 22.86 -4.04 20.42
N ALA A 162 21.74 -3.72 21.09
CA ALA A 162 21.61 -3.86 22.53
C ALA A 162 21.68 -5.33 23.00
N HIS A 163 21.09 -6.26 22.22
CA HIS A 163 21.21 -7.70 22.46
C HIS A 163 22.66 -8.17 22.36
N ALA A 164 23.38 -7.79 21.31
CA ALA A 164 24.80 -8.13 21.16
C ALA A 164 25.65 -7.60 22.33
N ALA A 165 25.41 -6.36 22.76
CA ALA A 165 26.09 -5.80 23.93
C ALA A 165 25.75 -6.55 25.23
N ALA A 166 24.48 -6.94 25.42
CA ALA A 166 24.05 -7.71 26.59
C ALA A 166 24.65 -9.13 26.62
N VAL A 167 24.87 -9.76 25.45
CA VAL A 167 25.59 -11.03 25.35
C VAL A 167 27.03 -10.88 25.85
N VAL A 168 27.74 -9.85 25.40
CA VAL A 168 29.14 -9.59 25.83
C VAL A 168 29.20 -9.32 27.34
N ASP A 169 28.35 -8.43 27.87
CA ASP A 169 28.28 -8.16 29.31
C ASP A 169 27.96 -9.42 30.13
N ALA A 170 27.07 -10.28 29.63
CA ALA A 170 26.74 -11.53 30.29
C ALA A 170 27.93 -12.51 30.31
N GLN A 171 28.72 -12.58 29.24
CA GLN A 171 29.95 -13.39 29.19
C GLN A 171 30.99 -12.92 30.19
N ASP A 172 31.19 -11.59 30.31
CA ASP A 172 32.12 -11.01 31.27
C ASP A 172 31.67 -11.25 32.72
N VAL A 173 30.38 -11.09 32.99
CA VAL A 173 29.81 -11.36 34.33
C VAL A 173 29.88 -12.84 34.66
N GLU A 174 29.59 -13.74 33.72
CA GLU A 174 29.74 -15.18 33.91
C GLU A 174 31.20 -15.52 34.27
N SER A 175 32.16 -15.07 33.46
CA SER A 175 33.59 -15.30 33.69
C SER A 175 34.04 -14.81 35.07
N THR A 176 33.65 -13.59 35.43
CA THR A 176 33.96 -12.99 36.74
C THR A 176 33.36 -13.82 37.88
N LYS A 177 32.10 -14.25 37.76
CA LYS A 177 31.45 -15.04 38.81
C LYS A 177 32.05 -16.44 38.96
N LYS A 178 32.49 -17.06 37.88
CA LYS A 178 33.25 -18.31 37.92
C LYS A 178 34.58 -18.15 38.65
N ALA A 179 35.30 -17.05 38.41
CA ALA A 179 36.55 -16.73 39.10
C ALA A 179 36.35 -16.40 40.60
N ASP A 180 35.32 -15.62 40.92
CA ASP A 180 34.91 -15.30 42.30
C ASP A 180 34.61 -16.59 43.09
N TYR A 181 33.79 -17.47 42.51
CA TYR A 181 33.43 -18.75 43.12
C TYR A 181 34.66 -19.64 43.36
N ALA A 182 35.52 -19.76 42.34
CA ALA A 182 36.74 -20.55 42.47
C ALA A 182 37.70 -20.01 43.56
N SER A 183 37.76 -18.69 43.71
CA SER A 183 38.55 -18.05 44.76
C SER A 183 37.93 -18.25 46.15
N ALA A 184 36.61 -18.14 46.26
CA ALA A 184 35.88 -18.36 47.51
C ALA A 184 36.04 -19.80 48.03
N GLU A 185 35.95 -20.81 47.16
CA GLU A 185 36.19 -22.22 47.53
C GLU A 185 37.62 -22.45 48.06
N ARG A 186 38.63 -21.82 47.45
CA ARG A 186 40.03 -21.88 47.92
C ARG A 186 40.20 -21.22 49.28
N VAL A 187 39.62 -20.04 49.47
CA VAL A 187 39.63 -19.34 50.77
C VAL A 187 38.95 -20.20 51.83
N GLN A 188 37.80 -20.79 51.51
CA GLN A 188 37.10 -21.68 52.44
C GLN A 188 37.95 -22.90 52.81
N CYS A 189 38.68 -23.49 51.85
CA CYS A 189 39.62 -24.57 52.12
C CYS A 189 40.71 -24.14 53.10
N HIS A 190 41.36 -23.00 52.86
CA HIS A 190 42.39 -22.47 53.77
C HIS A 190 41.85 -22.11 55.16
N LEU A 191 40.61 -21.60 55.26
CA LEU A 191 39.98 -21.36 56.55
C LEU A 191 39.81 -22.66 57.34
N ARG A 192 39.48 -23.79 56.69
CA ARG A 192 39.43 -25.10 57.35
C ARG A 192 40.81 -25.51 57.92
N VAL A 193 41.90 -25.23 57.20
CA VAL A 193 43.27 -25.43 57.71
C VAL A 193 43.52 -24.60 58.97
N MET A 194 43.14 -23.31 58.94
CA MET A 194 43.37 -22.40 60.07
C MET A 194 42.53 -22.79 61.31
N SER A 195 41.36 -23.38 61.10
CA SER A 195 40.47 -23.83 62.18
C SER A 195 40.83 -25.18 62.81
N ALA A 196 41.70 -25.98 62.19
CA ALA A 196 42.16 -27.23 62.80
C ALA A 196 43.04 -26.96 64.04
N THR A 197 43.02 -27.86 65.03
CA THR A 197 43.80 -27.69 66.27
C THR A 197 45.11 -28.49 66.24
N GLU A 198 45.12 -29.65 65.60
CA GLU A 198 46.26 -30.56 65.57
C GLU A 198 47.24 -30.26 64.42
N ALA A 199 48.54 -30.39 64.67
CA ALA A 199 49.58 -30.06 63.70
C ALA A 199 49.55 -30.96 62.44
N ASP A 200 49.38 -32.27 62.63
CA ASP A 200 49.33 -33.25 61.55
C ASP A 200 48.09 -33.02 60.65
N GLU A 201 46.95 -32.67 61.27
CA GLU A 201 45.72 -32.36 60.54
C GLU A 201 45.86 -31.08 59.70
N LYS A 202 46.50 -30.04 60.25
CA LYS A 202 46.82 -28.82 59.49
C LYS A 202 47.65 -29.12 58.25
N GLN A 203 48.71 -29.91 58.39
CA GLN A 203 49.58 -30.28 57.26
C GLN A 203 48.83 -31.07 56.19
N ARG A 204 47.98 -32.03 56.60
CA ARG A 204 47.13 -32.78 55.66
C ARG A 204 46.15 -31.89 54.92
N LEU A 205 45.36 -31.07 55.63
CA LEU A 205 44.37 -30.19 55.02
C LEU A 205 45.02 -29.14 54.10
N LEU A 206 46.20 -28.63 54.47
CA LEU A 206 46.94 -27.71 53.61
C LEU A 206 47.37 -28.39 52.29
N ALA A 207 47.90 -29.61 52.37
CA ALA A 207 48.28 -30.37 51.19
C ALA A 207 47.06 -30.67 50.29
N GLU A 208 45.92 -31.00 50.88
CA GLU A 208 44.65 -31.18 50.15
C GLU A 208 44.21 -29.88 49.46
N CYS A 209 44.24 -28.74 50.15
CA CYS A 209 43.88 -27.45 49.54
C CYS A 209 44.80 -27.04 48.40
N LEU A 210 46.11 -27.30 48.51
CA LEU A 210 47.10 -26.95 47.48
C LEU A 210 47.03 -27.85 46.24
N THR A 211 46.56 -29.09 46.39
CA THR A 211 46.44 -30.07 45.29
C THR A 211 45.03 -30.23 44.75
N ALA A 212 44.06 -29.56 45.38
CA ALA A 212 42.66 -29.58 44.95
C ALA A 212 42.52 -29.09 43.49
N GLN A 213 41.72 -29.82 42.72
CA GLN A 213 41.32 -29.39 41.39
C GLN A 213 40.47 -28.11 41.45
N ALA A 214 40.39 -27.40 40.33
CA ALA A 214 39.50 -26.26 40.22
C ALA A 214 38.04 -26.69 40.50
N PRO A 215 37.28 -25.93 41.29
CA PRO A 215 35.90 -26.28 41.64
C PRO A 215 34.98 -26.22 40.41
N ASN A 216 33.93 -27.03 40.43
CA ASN A 216 32.96 -27.10 39.35
C ASN A 216 32.11 -25.82 39.27
N THR A 217 32.25 -25.06 38.19
CA THR A 217 31.53 -23.80 37.95
C THR A 217 30.37 -23.93 36.97
N SER A 218 29.98 -25.16 36.58
CA SER A 218 28.95 -25.39 35.56
C SER A 218 27.61 -24.76 35.92
N HIS A 219 27.29 -24.72 37.22
CA HIS A 219 26.07 -24.12 37.78
C HIS A 219 26.00 -22.59 37.63
N LEU A 220 27.11 -21.93 37.25
CA LEU A 220 27.19 -20.50 36.98
C LEU A 220 27.11 -20.16 35.49
N SER A 221 26.99 -21.17 34.62
CA SER A 221 27.00 -20.94 33.17
C SER A 221 25.68 -20.35 32.70
N LEU A 222 25.74 -19.32 31.85
CA LEU A 222 24.56 -18.67 31.29
C LEU A 222 24.24 -19.25 29.90
N SER A 223 22.96 -19.19 29.53
CA SER A 223 22.52 -19.45 28.16
C SER A 223 22.49 -18.15 27.36
N TYR A 224 22.92 -18.22 26.10
CA TYR A 224 22.98 -17.08 25.19
C TYR A 224 22.02 -17.29 24.01
N PRO A 225 20.73 -16.92 24.16
CA PRO A 225 19.78 -17.03 23.06
C PRO A 225 20.24 -16.17 21.88
N ALA A 226 20.02 -16.65 20.66
CA ALA A 226 20.20 -15.83 19.47
C ALA A 226 19.10 -14.78 19.37
N ALA A 227 19.41 -13.64 18.77
CA ALA A 227 18.39 -12.69 18.37
C ALA A 227 17.47 -13.32 17.30
N PRO A 228 16.15 -13.07 17.34
CA PRO A 228 15.25 -13.41 16.25
C PRO A 228 15.73 -12.82 14.92
N GLU A 229 15.40 -13.47 13.80
CA GLU A 229 15.71 -12.96 12.46
C GLU A 229 14.88 -11.73 12.08
N GLU A 230 15.43 -10.93 11.18
CA GLU A 230 14.77 -9.73 10.66
C GLU A 230 13.62 -10.12 9.74
N GLN A 231 12.48 -9.46 9.91
CA GLN A 231 11.30 -9.65 9.08
C GLN A 231 11.40 -8.79 7.83
N VAL A 232 11.00 -9.34 6.69
CA VAL A 232 10.95 -8.58 5.43
C VAL A 232 9.84 -7.53 5.49
N CYS A 233 10.19 -6.28 5.17
CA CYS A 233 9.25 -5.18 5.05
C CYS A 233 9.07 -4.75 3.59
N GLY A 234 8.02 -5.28 2.95
CA GLY A 234 7.78 -5.17 1.50
C GLY A 234 7.26 -3.81 0.98
N ALA A 235 7.26 -2.75 1.78
CA ALA A 235 6.68 -1.45 1.37
C ALA A 235 7.33 -0.88 0.10
N ARG A 236 8.66 -1.00 -0.02
CA ARG A 236 9.44 -0.46 -1.16
C ARG A 236 9.17 -1.17 -2.48
N SER A 237 8.58 -2.37 -2.45
CA SER A 237 8.19 -3.12 -3.65
C SER A 237 6.74 -2.86 -4.08
N ALA A 238 5.97 -2.07 -3.33
CA ALA A 238 4.61 -1.70 -3.71
C ALA A 238 4.64 -0.77 -4.93
N GLN A 239 3.88 -1.13 -5.97
CA GLN A 239 3.73 -0.29 -7.17
C GLN A 239 2.98 1.00 -6.81
N ARG A 240 3.49 2.13 -7.28
CA ARG A 240 2.94 3.44 -6.97
C ARG A 240 2.01 3.94 -8.08
N PRO A 241 0.99 4.73 -7.73
CA PRO A 241 0.26 5.53 -8.69
C PRO A 241 1.19 6.21 -9.69
N CYS A 242 0.78 6.15 -10.95
CA CYS A 242 1.45 6.76 -12.10
C CYS A 242 2.72 6.05 -12.57
N GLU A 243 3.20 5.02 -11.87
CA GLU A 243 4.22 4.14 -12.43
C GLU A 243 3.64 3.38 -13.62
N PRO A 244 4.41 3.16 -14.73
CA PRO A 244 3.89 2.53 -15.93
C PRO A 244 3.23 1.16 -15.69
N ALA A 245 3.81 0.35 -14.79
CA ALA A 245 3.25 -0.95 -14.43
C ALA A 245 1.92 -0.82 -13.66
N TRP A 246 1.84 0.16 -12.75
CA TRP A 246 0.63 0.44 -11.99
C TRP A 246 -0.48 0.97 -12.90
N VAL A 247 -0.19 1.97 -13.75
CA VAL A 247 -1.17 2.55 -14.70
C VAL A 247 -1.70 1.48 -15.64
N LYS A 248 -0.82 0.59 -16.11
CA LYS A 248 -1.22 -0.52 -16.96
C LYS A 248 -2.22 -1.45 -16.24
N ALA A 249 -1.90 -1.85 -15.01
CA ALA A 249 -2.72 -2.77 -14.23
C ALA A 249 -4.03 -2.14 -13.74
N ALA A 250 -4.00 -0.86 -13.33
CA ALA A 250 -5.13 -0.16 -12.75
C ALA A 250 -6.11 0.37 -13.81
N TYR A 251 -5.62 0.78 -14.99
CA TYR A 251 -6.43 1.47 -16.00
C TYR A 251 -6.36 0.81 -17.38
N VAL A 252 -5.18 0.67 -17.97
CA VAL A 252 -5.06 0.32 -19.41
C VAL A 252 -5.56 -1.09 -19.71
N SER A 253 -5.40 -2.02 -18.77
CA SER A 253 -5.86 -3.40 -18.93
C SER A 253 -7.36 -3.61 -18.68
N GLU A 254 -8.06 -2.59 -18.20
CA GLU A 254 -9.46 -2.69 -17.85
C GLU A 254 -10.38 -2.59 -19.09
N PRO A 255 -11.49 -3.35 -19.15
CA PRO A 255 -12.39 -3.34 -20.32
C PRO A 255 -13.01 -1.98 -20.63
N TRP A 256 -13.25 -1.16 -19.61
CA TRP A 256 -13.87 0.16 -19.76
C TRP A 256 -12.92 1.21 -20.37
N HIS A 257 -11.61 0.93 -20.43
CA HIS A 257 -10.58 1.92 -20.79
C HIS A 257 -10.76 2.56 -22.16
N VAL A 258 -11.24 1.80 -23.16
CA VAL A 258 -11.39 2.28 -24.53
C VAL A 258 -12.45 3.38 -24.63
N GLU A 259 -13.58 3.23 -23.94
CA GLU A 259 -14.72 4.14 -24.03
C GLU A 259 -14.73 5.22 -22.93
N ALA A 260 -14.11 4.91 -21.78
CA ALA A 260 -14.02 5.77 -20.61
C ALA A 260 -12.57 5.80 -20.08
N PRO A 261 -11.60 6.34 -20.84
CA PRO A 261 -10.22 6.38 -20.39
C PRO A 261 -10.07 7.15 -19.07
N ALA A 262 -9.18 6.65 -18.22
CA ALA A 262 -8.78 7.35 -17.01
C ALA A 262 -8.18 8.72 -17.34
N GLN A 263 -8.35 9.70 -16.46
CA GLN A 263 -7.63 10.97 -16.59
C GLN A 263 -6.14 10.79 -16.29
N GLU A 264 -5.36 11.85 -16.51
CA GLU A 264 -3.96 11.91 -16.10
C GLU A 264 -3.83 11.58 -14.61
N CYS A 265 -2.88 10.71 -14.30
CA CYS A 265 -2.71 10.18 -12.97
C CYS A 265 -2.03 11.20 -12.05
N THR A 266 -2.40 11.21 -10.76
CA THR A 266 -1.78 12.06 -9.75
C THR A 266 -0.68 11.31 -8.99
N PRO A 267 0.60 11.71 -9.12
CA PRO A 267 1.69 11.04 -8.41
C PRO A 267 1.59 11.26 -6.90
N CYS A 268 2.08 10.31 -6.12
CA CYS A 268 2.15 10.48 -4.67
C CYS A 268 3.07 11.63 -4.28
N VAL A 269 2.67 12.42 -3.28
CA VAL A 269 3.50 13.49 -2.73
C VAL A 269 4.81 12.90 -2.20
N GLY A 270 5.95 13.35 -2.73
CA GLY A 270 7.30 12.88 -2.37
C GLY A 270 8.06 12.16 -3.50
N THR A 271 7.42 11.84 -4.61
CA THR A 271 8.10 11.39 -5.83
C THR A 271 8.30 12.58 -6.76
N VAL A 272 9.46 13.24 -6.69
CA VAL A 272 9.88 14.13 -7.78
C VAL A 272 10.13 13.23 -8.98
N GLU A 273 9.28 13.31 -10.00
CA GLU A 273 9.60 12.78 -11.33
C GLU A 273 10.94 13.39 -11.76
N ALA A 274 11.93 12.53 -12.02
CA ALA A 274 13.06 12.95 -12.82
C ALA A 274 12.50 13.35 -14.20
N PRO A 275 12.81 14.56 -14.71
CA PRO A 275 12.28 14.99 -15.99
C PRO A 275 12.71 14.00 -17.07
N THR A 276 11.75 13.49 -17.84
CA THR A 276 12.00 12.77 -19.08
C THR A 276 12.93 13.61 -19.95
N ALA A 277 14.15 13.11 -20.17
CA ALA A 277 15.09 13.69 -21.11
C ALA A 277 14.47 13.65 -22.52
N ALA A 278 14.66 14.77 -23.23
CA ALA A 278 14.08 15.14 -24.52
C ALA A 278 14.27 14.14 -25.66
#